data_AF-R7BBZ6-F1
#
_entry.id   AF-R7BBZ6-F1
#
_cell.length_a   1.000
_cell.length_b   1.000
_cell.length_c   1.000
_cell.angle_alpha   90.00
_cell.angle_beta   90.00
_cell.angle_gamma   90.00
#
_symmetry.space_group_name_H-M   'P 1'
#
loop_
_entity.id
_entity.type
_entity.pdbx_description
1 polymer ?
#
loop_
_entity_poly.entity_id
_entity_poly.type
_entity_poly.pdbx_seq_one_letter_code
_entity_poly.pdbx_strand_id
1 'polypeptide(L)'
;MSKRQQTIKYIFYCLIILICDLLQNVSGLFPEIYGARCFLLLPVSIILAMGEDERNGALLGLFAGLLWDLTSGVHMGFNCIYIMLMCFFSSALVTYIARNIFITNIVSITVTTVLYAFIYWLFFIIIKGVSGGEMTLVTFYLPCVIYTLVLTPIIYLILKPIKRKLNQAPQLIIEDKNHK
;
A
#
# COMPACT_ATOMS: atom_id res chain seq x y z
N MET A 1 -3.97 -10.50 -21.47
CA MET A 1 -4.33 -11.37 -20.32
C MET A 1 -5.78 -11.80 -20.50
N SER A 2 -6.12 -13.07 -20.25
CA SER A 2 -7.53 -13.48 -20.25
C SER A 2 -8.27 -12.89 -19.04
N LYS A 3 -9.59 -12.64 -19.16
CA LYS A 3 -10.43 -12.13 -18.05
C LYS A 3 -10.25 -12.95 -16.77
N ARG A 4 -10.20 -14.29 -16.89
CA ARG A 4 -9.97 -15.21 -15.76
C ARG A 4 -8.63 -14.95 -15.06
N GLN A 5 -7.56 -14.72 -15.82
CA GLN A 5 -6.22 -14.45 -15.28
C GLN A 5 -6.18 -13.11 -14.55
N GLN A 6 -6.86 -12.10 -15.09
CA GLN A 6 -6.98 -10.78 -14.46
C GLN A 6 -7.74 -10.85 -13.13
N THR A 7 -8.84 -11.61 -13.08
CA THR A 7 -9.56 -11.87 -11.82
C THR A 7 -8.68 -12.54 -10.79
N ILE A 8 -7.95 -13.59 -11.16
CA ILE A 8 -7.02 -14.30 -10.26
C ILE A 8 -5.97 -13.33 -9.72
N LYS A 9 -5.36 -12.52 -10.59
CA LYS A 9 -4.37 -11.50 -10.18
C LYS A 9 -4.92 -10.58 -9.09
N TYR A 10 -6.09 -9.99 -9.30
CA TYR A 10 -6.67 -9.05 -8.35
C TYR A 10 -7.12 -9.74 -7.05
N ILE A 11 -7.57 -10.99 -7.10
CA ILE A 11 -7.81 -11.78 -5.88
C ILE A 11 -6.52 -11.90 -5.07
N PHE A 12 -5.39 -12.26 -5.69
CA PHE A 12 -4.10 -12.33 -5.00
C PHE A 12 -3.65 -10.99 -4.45
N TYR A 13 -3.83 -9.89 -5.19
CA TYR A 13 -3.53 -8.55 -4.67
C TYR A 13 -4.38 -8.22 -3.44
N CYS A 14 -5.69 -8.47 -3.48
CA CYS A 14 -6.57 -8.25 -2.34
C CYS A 14 -6.19 -9.14 -1.14
N LEU A 15 -5.80 -10.39 -1.36
CA LEU A 15 -5.32 -11.28 -0.30
C LEU A 15 -4.02 -10.78 0.33
N ILE A 16 -3.06 -10.29 -0.47
CA ILE A 16 -1.83 -9.69 0.05
C ILE A 16 -2.15 -8.46 0.91
N ILE A 17 -3.02 -7.57 0.41
CA ILE A 17 -3.47 -6.39 1.16
C ILE A 17 -4.11 -6.81 2.49
N LEU A 18 -5.01 -7.81 2.48
CA LEU A 18 -5.68 -8.32 3.67
C LEU A 18 -4.68 -8.91 4.69
N ILE A 19 -3.71 -9.69 4.24
CA ILE A 19 -2.67 -10.25 5.12
C ILE A 19 -1.84 -9.13 5.73
N CYS A 20 -1.48 -8.10 4.96
CA CYS A 20 -0.75 -6.96 5.46
C CYS A 20 -1.56 -6.10 6.43
N ASP A 21 -2.88 -5.94 6.20
CA ASP A 21 -3.79 -5.29 7.15
C ASP A 21 -3.83 -6.04 8.49
N LEU A 22 -3.94 -7.37 8.45
CA LEU A 22 -3.91 -8.21 9.65
C LEU A 22 -2.58 -8.11 10.38
N LEU A 23 -1.46 -8.17 9.66
CA LEU A 23 -0.12 -7.97 10.24
C LEU A 23 -0.02 -6.60 10.92
N GLN A 24 -0.45 -5.55 10.26
CA GLN A 24 -0.37 -4.20 10.77
C GLN A 24 -1.22 -3.95 12.02
N ASN A 25 -2.44 -4.49 12.07
CA ASN A 25 -3.45 -4.10 13.05
C ASN A 25 -3.65 -5.12 14.19
N VAL A 26 -3.19 -6.37 14.05
CA VAL A 26 -3.26 -7.37 15.13
C VAL A 26 -2.04 -7.23 16.05
N SER A 27 -2.29 -6.91 17.31
CA SER A 27 -1.24 -6.79 18.34
C SER A 27 -0.38 -8.06 18.42
N GLY A 28 0.94 -7.89 18.32
CA GLY A 28 1.91 -8.98 18.39
C GLY A 28 2.18 -9.73 17.07
N LEU A 29 1.45 -9.42 15.99
CA LEU A 29 1.68 -10.05 14.68
C LEU A 29 2.82 -9.37 13.90
N PHE A 30 3.03 -8.07 14.12
CA PHE A 30 4.10 -7.29 13.51
C PHE A 30 4.91 -6.55 14.57
N PRO A 31 6.25 -6.42 14.41
CA PRO A 31 7.09 -5.83 15.44
C PRO A 31 6.73 -4.37 15.72
N GLU A 32 6.52 -4.06 17.01
CA GLU A 32 6.46 -2.69 17.49
C GLU A 32 7.83 -2.31 18.05
N ILE A 33 8.42 -1.23 17.53
CA ILE A 33 9.75 -0.77 17.93
C ILE A 33 9.59 0.51 18.74
N TYR A 34 9.81 0.43 20.06
CA TYR A 34 9.62 1.56 20.99
C TYR A 34 8.24 2.23 20.89
N GLY A 35 7.19 1.45 20.66
CA GLY A 35 5.81 1.95 20.49
C GLY A 35 5.48 2.49 19.09
N ALA A 36 6.46 2.53 18.17
CA ALA A 36 6.21 2.86 16.77
C ALA A 36 5.71 1.64 15.99
N ARG A 37 4.64 1.83 15.22
CA ARG A 37 4.04 0.82 14.35
C ARG A 37 4.38 1.10 12.89
N CYS A 38 4.49 0.05 12.09
CA CYS A 38 4.71 0.18 10.65
C CYS A 38 3.37 0.44 9.95
N PHE A 39 3.29 1.47 9.12
CA PHE A 39 2.14 1.73 8.24
C PHE A 39 2.22 0.85 6.99
N LEU A 40 2.26 -0.47 7.18
CA LEU A 40 2.51 -1.50 6.16
C LEU A 40 1.57 -1.42 4.94
N LEU A 41 0.32 -1.01 5.13
CA LEU A 41 -0.64 -0.86 4.04
C LEU A 41 -0.25 0.21 3.01
N LEU A 42 0.45 1.27 3.42
CA LEU A 42 0.90 2.33 2.50
C LEU A 42 1.90 1.80 1.45
N PRO A 43 3.05 1.22 1.81
CA PRO A 43 3.98 0.68 0.81
C PRO A 43 3.34 -0.44 -0.01
N VAL A 44 2.60 -1.36 0.62
CA VAL A 44 2.02 -2.52 -0.07
C VAL A 44 1.01 -2.09 -1.14
N SER A 45 0.08 -1.20 -0.80
CA SER A 45 -0.93 -0.70 -1.74
C SER A 45 -0.30 0.02 -2.93
N ILE A 46 0.68 0.89 -2.69
CA ILE A 46 1.39 1.64 -3.76
C ILE A 46 2.16 0.67 -4.66
N ILE A 47 2.90 -0.28 -4.10
CA ILE A 47 3.67 -1.26 -4.90
C ILE A 47 2.76 -2.10 -5.78
N LEU A 48 1.59 -2.53 -5.26
CA LEU A 48 0.63 -3.31 -6.02
C LEU A 48 -0.10 -2.47 -7.08
N ALA A 49 -0.45 -1.22 -6.78
CA ALA A 49 -1.11 -0.30 -7.70
C ALA A 49 -0.20 0.17 -8.85
N MET A 50 1.07 0.48 -8.58
CA MET A 50 1.97 1.09 -9.57
C MET A 50 2.23 0.19 -10.79
N GLY A 51 1.83 0.61 -11.98
CA GLY A 51 1.91 -0.20 -13.21
C GLY A 51 0.65 -1.03 -13.49
N GLU A 52 -0.40 -0.87 -12.69
CA GLU A 52 -1.78 -1.12 -13.09
C GLU A 52 -2.39 0.20 -13.60
N ASP A 53 -3.49 0.13 -14.36
CA ASP A 53 -4.26 1.31 -14.80
C ASP A 53 -4.73 2.14 -13.60
N GLU A 54 -4.96 3.44 -13.78
CA GLU A 54 -5.26 4.38 -12.70
C GLU A 54 -6.52 3.98 -11.94
N ARG A 55 -7.54 3.51 -12.66
CA ARG A 55 -8.79 3.01 -12.08
C ARG A 55 -8.55 1.78 -11.19
N ASN A 56 -7.74 0.84 -11.67
CA ASN A 56 -7.45 -0.39 -10.92
C ASN A 56 -6.56 -0.10 -9.71
N GLY A 57 -5.57 0.78 -9.86
CA GLY A 57 -4.75 1.28 -8.76
C GLY A 57 -5.60 1.97 -7.69
N ALA A 58 -6.52 2.86 -8.10
CA ALA A 58 -7.44 3.53 -7.19
C ALA A 58 -8.32 2.52 -6.42
N LEU A 59 -8.89 1.52 -7.11
CA LEU A 59 -9.73 0.49 -6.46
C LEU A 59 -8.95 -0.37 -5.46
N LEU A 60 -7.68 -0.70 -5.76
CA LEU A 60 -6.81 -1.39 -4.81
C LEU A 60 -6.51 -0.51 -3.58
N GLY A 61 -6.25 0.78 -3.79
CA GLY A 61 -6.05 1.73 -2.70
C GLY A 61 -7.30 1.94 -1.84
N LEU A 62 -8.47 2.03 -2.48
CA LEU A 62 -9.76 2.11 -1.81
C LEU A 62 -10.00 0.88 -0.94
N PHE A 63 -9.77 -0.32 -1.47
CA PHE A 63 -9.90 -1.56 -0.71
C PHE A 63 -8.95 -1.60 0.50
N ALA A 64 -7.67 -1.26 0.30
CA ALA A 64 -6.68 -1.21 1.36
C ALA A 64 -7.04 -0.22 2.48
N GLY A 65 -7.47 0.99 2.10
CA GLY A 65 -7.86 2.00 3.09
C GLY A 65 -9.17 1.69 3.78
N LEU A 66 -10.12 1.03 3.12
CA LEU A 66 -11.34 0.55 3.76
C LEU A 66 -11.04 -0.47 4.86
N LEU A 67 -10.12 -1.41 4.63
CA LEU A 67 -9.69 -2.37 5.66
C LEU A 67 -9.08 -1.67 6.88
N TRP A 68 -8.23 -0.67 6.65
CA TRP A 68 -7.65 0.10 7.75
C TRP A 68 -8.68 0.95 8.50
N ASP A 69 -9.68 1.50 7.80
CA ASP A 69 -10.77 2.23 8.43
C ASP A 69 -11.63 1.31 9.32
N LEU A 70 -11.86 0.07 8.90
CA LEU A 70 -12.61 -0.92 9.69
C LEU A 70 -11.90 -1.30 11.00
N THR A 71 -10.57 -1.29 11.03
CA THR A 71 -9.78 -1.64 12.22
C THR A 71 -9.49 -0.45 13.13
N SER A 72 -9.36 0.76 12.58
CA SER A 72 -8.98 1.96 13.35
C SER A 72 -10.10 2.55 14.20
N GLY A 73 -11.39 2.31 13.87
CA GLY A 73 -12.56 2.63 14.70
C GLY A 73 -12.88 4.11 14.97
N VAL A 74 -11.93 5.04 14.77
CA VAL A 74 -12.08 6.44 15.18
C VAL A 74 -12.36 7.38 13.98
N HIS A 75 -11.85 7.07 12.78
CA HIS A 75 -11.91 7.98 11.61
C HIS A 75 -12.27 7.26 10.31
N MET A 76 -13.48 6.67 10.26
CA MET A 76 -13.97 5.96 9.08
C MET A 76 -13.96 6.86 7.82
N GLY A 77 -13.39 6.34 6.74
CA GLY A 77 -13.37 6.96 5.41
C GLY A 77 -12.07 7.71 5.10
N PHE A 78 -11.29 8.12 6.11
CA PHE A 78 -10.06 8.87 5.86
C PHE A 78 -9.01 8.00 5.15
N ASN A 79 -8.70 6.82 5.68
CA ASN A 79 -7.66 5.97 5.10
C ASN A 79 -8.10 5.48 3.71
N CYS A 80 -9.38 5.14 3.56
CA CYS A 80 -10.00 4.76 2.29
C CYS A 80 -9.76 5.80 1.19
N ILE A 81 -10.14 7.06 1.42
CA ILE A 81 -9.99 8.13 0.43
C ILE A 81 -8.50 8.45 0.20
N TYR A 82 -7.72 8.53 1.28
CA TYR A 82 -6.31 8.88 1.20
C TYR A 82 -5.51 7.88 0.35
N ILE A 83 -5.61 6.59 0.67
CA ILE A 83 -4.84 5.55 -0.03
C ILE A 83 -5.36 5.38 -1.48
N MET A 84 -6.68 5.50 -1.70
CA MET A 84 -7.23 5.53 -3.06
C MET A 84 -6.57 6.62 -3.93
N LEU A 85 -6.49 7.85 -3.42
CA LEU A 85 -5.88 8.97 -4.15
C LEU A 85 -4.38 8.75 -4.38
N MET A 86 -3.64 8.30 -3.37
CA MET A 86 -2.20 8.07 -3.51
C MET A 86 -1.89 6.93 -4.48
N CYS A 87 -2.69 5.86 -4.49
CA CYS A 87 -2.58 4.80 -5.48
C CYS A 87 -2.97 5.28 -6.88
N PHE A 88 -4.03 6.06 -7.03
CA PHE A 88 -4.41 6.67 -8.31
C PHE A 88 -3.28 7.51 -8.90
N PHE A 89 -2.72 8.45 -8.14
CA PHE A 89 -1.64 9.31 -8.60
C PHE A 89 -0.36 8.53 -8.86
N SER A 90 -0.06 7.49 -8.08
CA SER A 90 1.13 6.66 -8.29
C SER A 90 1.01 5.78 -9.54
N SER A 91 -0.19 5.25 -9.82
CA SER A 91 -0.48 4.58 -11.10
C SER A 91 -0.37 5.56 -12.27
N ALA A 92 -1.03 6.71 -12.20
CA ALA A 92 -0.99 7.74 -13.24
C ALA A 92 0.44 8.25 -13.52
N LEU A 93 1.24 8.45 -12.46
CA LEU A 93 2.65 8.82 -12.58
C LEU A 93 3.41 7.82 -13.46
N VAL A 94 3.19 6.52 -13.25
CA VAL A 94 3.84 5.46 -14.03
C VAL A 94 3.25 5.31 -15.43
N THR A 95 1.94 5.53 -15.61
CA THR A 95 1.31 5.46 -16.93
C THR A 95 1.79 6.58 -17.85
N TYR A 96 1.90 7.81 -17.32
CA TYR A 96 2.04 9.00 -18.16
C TYR A 96 3.40 9.69 -18.10
N ILE A 97 4.17 9.53 -17.01
CA ILE A 97 5.35 10.38 -16.75
C ILE A 97 6.63 9.56 -16.52
N ALA A 98 6.57 8.54 -15.66
CA ALA A 98 7.73 7.85 -15.13
C ALA A 98 7.73 6.36 -15.45
N ARG A 99 8.89 5.71 -15.38
CA ARG A 99 8.98 4.25 -15.51
C ARG A 99 8.68 3.56 -14.19
N ASN A 100 8.10 2.36 -14.24
CA ASN A 100 7.90 1.52 -13.06
C ASN A 100 9.21 0.87 -12.59
N ILE A 101 10.08 1.66 -11.95
CA ILE A 101 11.35 1.21 -11.39
C ILE A 101 11.37 1.36 -9.87
N PHE A 102 12.40 0.80 -9.23
CA PHE A 102 12.57 0.83 -7.78
C PHE A 102 12.50 2.26 -7.23
N ILE A 103 13.27 3.19 -7.81
CA ILE A 103 13.36 4.57 -7.33
C ILE A 103 11.98 5.25 -7.35
N THR A 104 11.23 5.13 -8.45
CA THR A 104 9.88 5.72 -8.56
C THR A 104 8.93 5.17 -7.50
N ASN A 105 8.98 3.86 -7.22
CA ASN A 105 8.17 3.26 -6.16
C ASN A 105 8.54 3.83 -4.78
N ILE A 106 9.84 3.88 -4.45
CA ILE A 106 10.30 4.40 -3.16
C ILE A 106 9.91 5.87 -2.99
N VAL A 107 10.03 6.70 -4.04
CA VAL A 107 9.61 8.10 -3.99
C VAL A 107 8.10 8.23 -3.76
N SER A 108 7.27 7.50 -4.51
CA SER A 108 5.81 7.50 -4.33
C SER A 108 5.40 7.07 -2.92
N ILE A 109 6.03 6.03 -2.38
CA ILE A 109 5.77 5.54 -1.02
C ILE A 109 6.24 6.55 0.02
N THR A 110 7.40 7.20 -0.19
CA THR A 110 7.93 8.23 0.71
C THR A 110 6.97 9.40 0.82
N VAL A 111 6.53 9.92 -0.32
CA VAL A 111 5.54 11.01 -0.39
C VAL A 111 4.24 10.59 0.28
N THR A 112 3.73 9.40 -0.01
CA THR A 112 2.52 8.83 0.62
C THR A 112 2.66 8.72 2.13
N THR A 113 3.78 8.21 2.64
CA THR A 113 3.93 7.94 4.08
C THR A 113 4.10 9.25 4.86
N VAL A 114 4.90 10.18 4.35
CA VAL A 114 5.13 11.49 4.98
C VAL A 114 3.85 12.33 4.97
N LEU A 115 3.17 12.41 3.81
CA LEU A 115 1.92 13.16 3.71
C LEU A 115 0.82 12.55 4.59
N TYR A 116 0.73 11.22 4.67
CA TYR A 116 -0.23 10.56 5.55
C TYR A 116 -0.04 11.00 7.00
N ALA A 117 1.19 10.85 7.51
CA ALA A 117 1.51 11.21 8.88
C ALA A 117 1.21 12.69 9.18
N PHE A 118 1.60 13.59 8.29
CA PHE A 118 1.37 15.02 8.45
C PHE A 118 -0.12 15.39 8.42
N ILE A 119 -0.85 14.91 7.40
CA ILE A 119 -2.28 15.20 7.23
C ILE A 119 -3.09 14.60 8.39
N TYR A 120 -2.79 13.35 8.77
CA TYR A 120 -3.48 12.70 9.88
C TYR A 120 -3.26 13.47 11.18
N TRP A 121 -2.01 13.81 11.48
CA TRP A 121 -1.67 14.62 12.65
C TRP A 121 -2.38 15.98 12.63
N LEU A 122 -2.36 16.69 11.50
CA LEU A 122 -2.98 18.01 11.38
C LEU A 122 -4.50 17.95 11.62
N PHE A 123 -5.21 17.06 10.93
CA PHE A 123 -6.67 17.01 11.00
C PHE A 123 -7.20 16.36 12.26
N PHE A 124 -6.56 15.30 12.74
CA PHE A 124 -7.11 14.50 13.84
C PHE A 124 -6.50 14.81 15.20
N ILE A 125 -5.34 15.47 15.25
CA ILE A 125 -4.68 15.82 16.51
C ILE A 125 -4.75 17.34 16.73
N ILE A 126 -4.21 18.14 15.80
CA ILE A 126 -4.10 19.59 15.97
C ILE A 126 -5.45 20.30 15.87
N ILE A 127 -6.19 20.08 14.78
CA ILE A 127 -7.48 20.76 14.57
C ILE A 127 -8.52 20.35 15.64
N LYS A 128 -8.41 19.12 16.17
CA LYS A 128 -9.26 18.65 17.28
C LYS A 128 -8.85 19.18 18.65
N GLY A 129 -7.74 19.91 18.75
CA GLY A 129 -7.28 20.52 19.99
C GLY A 129 -6.83 19.51 21.04
N VAL A 130 -6.26 18.37 20.63
CA VAL A 130 -5.76 17.35 21.58
C VAL A 130 -4.60 17.95 22.38
N SER A 131 -4.69 17.92 23.72
CA SER A 131 -3.65 18.45 24.60
C SER A 131 -2.33 17.70 24.41
N GLY A 132 -1.22 18.43 24.26
CA GLY A 132 0.09 17.84 23.96
C GLY A 132 0.21 17.25 22.54
N GLY A 133 -0.78 17.46 21.68
CA GLY A 133 -0.84 16.93 20.32
C GLY A 133 0.29 17.37 19.39
N GLU A 134 0.87 18.55 19.62
CA GLU A 134 1.98 19.08 18.82
C GLU A 134 3.21 18.16 18.84
N MET A 135 3.55 17.63 20.01
CA MET A 135 4.73 16.80 20.19
C MET A 135 4.57 15.41 19.54
N THR A 136 3.33 14.93 19.38
CA THR A 136 3.02 13.60 18.84
C THR A 136 3.50 13.41 17.40
N LEU A 137 3.64 14.49 16.62
CA LEU A 137 4.23 14.41 15.28
C LEU A 137 5.64 13.83 15.33
N VAL A 138 6.45 14.28 16.27
CA VAL A 138 7.86 13.87 16.40
C VAL A 138 8.01 12.63 17.26
N THR A 139 7.21 12.48 18.32
CA THR A 139 7.37 11.36 19.25
C THR A 139 6.66 10.09 18.82
N PHE A 140 5.65 10.17 17.95
CA PHE A 140 4.87 9.02 17.50
C PHE A 140 4.87 8.86 15.98
N TYR A 141 4.43 9.88 15.23
CA TYR A 141 4.26 9.74 13.78
C TYR A 141 5.58 9.65 13.02
N LEU A 142 6.57 10.46 13.36
CA LEU A 142 7.87 10.47 12.70
C LEU A 142 8.62 9.12 12.88
N PRO A 143 8.68 8.50 14.07
CA PRO A 143 9.17 7.13 14.24
C PRO A 143 8.43 6.12 13.36
N CYS A 144 7.10 6.18 13.29
CA CYS A 144 6.31 5.29 12.43
C CYS A 144 6.64 5.48 10.94
N VAL A 145 6.82 6.72 10.49
CA VAL A 145 7.23 7.04 9.11
C VAL A 145 8.62 6.45 8.84
N ILE A 146 9.61 6.75 9.68
CA ILE A 146 10.98 6.26 9.51
C ILE A 146 10.99 4.73 9.48
N TYR A 147 10.29 4.09 10.42
CA TYR A 147 10.19 2.63 10.46
C TYR A 147 9.60 2.07 9.16
N THR A 148 8.51 2.66 8.67
CA THR A 148 7.86 2.26 7.41
C THR A 148 8.80 2.43 6.21
N LEU A 149 9.53 3.55 6.13
CA LEU A 149 10.44 3.82 5.01
C LEU A 149 11.68 2.92 5.02
N VAL A 150 12.25 2.62 6.18
CA VAL A 150 13.37 1.68 6.32
C VAL A 150 12.96 0.28 5.87
N LEU A 151 11.72 -0.13 6.16
CA LEU A 151 11.22 -1.43 5.77
C LEU A 151 10.76 -1.51 4.30
N THR A 152 10.43 -0.37 3.70
CA THR A 152 9.87 -0.28 2.33
C THR A 152 10.74 -0.99 1.27
N PRO A 153 12.08 -0.85 1.23
CA PRO A 153 12.92 -1.58 0.28
C PRO A 153 12.76 -3.10 0.39
N ILE A 154 12.66 -3.62 1.61
CA ILE A 154 12.49 -5.06 1.88
C ILE A 154 11.12 -5.51 1.36
N ILE A 155 10.06 -4.75 1.68
CA ILE A 155 8.70 -5.02 1.19
C ILE A 155 8.66 -5.02 -0.35
N TYR A 156 9.31 -4.05 -0.99
CA TYR A 156 9.41 -3.98 -2.44
C TYR A 156 10.10 -5.21 -3.03
N LEU A 157 11.21 -5.65 -2.44
CA LEU A 157 11.94 -6.83 -2.90
C LEU A 157 11.12 -8.11 -2.77
N ILE A 158 10.28 -8.22 -1.73
CA ILE A 158 9.38 -9.37 -1.53
C ILE A 158 8.21 -9.33 -2.53
N LEU A 159 7.57 -8.18 -2.72
CA LEU A 159 6.37 -8.06 -3.55
C LEU A 159 6.66 -8.02 -5.05
N LYS A 160 7.79 -7.46 -5.46
CA LYS A 160 8.17 -7.38 -6.89
C LYS A 160 8.13 -8.72 -7.62
N PRO A 161 8.74 -9.83 -7.15
CA PRO A 161 8.69 -11.10 -7.85
C PRO A 161 7.27 -11.68 -7.90
N ILE A 162 6.49 -11.54 -6.83
CA ILE A 162 5.09 -11.99 -6.77
C ILE A 162 4.27 -11.23 -7.82
N LYS A 163 4.38 -9.90 -7.83
CA LYS A 163 3.74 -9.04 -8.82
C LYS A 163 4.13 -9.38 -10.25
N ARG A 164 5.42 -9.61 -10.51
CA ARG A 164 5.91 -10.01 -11.84
C ARG A 164 5.29 -11.34 -12.29
N LYS A 165 5.23 -12.34 -11.42
CA LYS A 165 4.59 -13.63 -11.73
C LYS A 165 3.09 -13.48 -11.98
N LEU A 166 2.39 -12.69 -11.17
CA LEU A 166 0.96 -12.46 -11.34
C LEU A 166 0.62 -11.66 -12.60
N ASN A 167 1.54 -10.82 -13.08
CA ASN A 167 1.38 -10.07 -14.33
C ASN A 167 1.82 -10.86 -15.58
N GLN A 168 2.59 -11.94 -15.42
CA GLN A 168 2.91 -12.86 -16.51
C GLN A 168 1.71 -13.78 -16.76
N ALA A 169 1.25 -13.85 -18.02
CA ALA A 169 0.27 -14.87 -18.39
C ALA A 169 0.93 -16.25 -18.22
N PRO A 170 0.27 -17.25 -17.56
CA PRO A 170 0.78 -18.62 -17.59
C PRO A 170 0.94 -19.06 -19.04
N GLN A 171 2.16 -19.46 -19.42
CA GLN A 171 2.42 -20.14 -20.68
C GLN A 171 1.51 -21.36 -20.71
N LEU A 172 0.59 -21.39 -21.67
CA LEU A 172 -0.29 -22.53 -21.87
C LEU A 172 0.60 -23.74 -22.17
N ILE A 173 0.68 -24.70 -21.24
CA ILE A 173 1.28 -26.04 -21.46
C ILE A 173 0.45 -26.85 -22.49
N ILE A 174 -0.38 -26.19 -23.32
CA ILE A 174 -1.36 -26.82 -24.20
C ILE A 174 -0.83 -26.97 -25.64
N GLU A 175 0.25 -26.28 -26.03
CA GLU A 175 0.81 -26.46 -27.39
C GLU A 175 1.63 -27.76 -27.59
N ASP A 176 1.97 -28.49 -26.52
CA ASP A 176 2.78 -29.72 -26.63
C ASP A 176 1.96 -31.03 -26.63
N LYS A 177 0.67 -30.95 -27.02
CA LYS A 177 -0.17 -32.15 -27.24
C LYS A 177 -0.67 -32.34 -28.67
N ASN A 178 -0.31 -31.46 -29.61
CA ASN A 178 -0.72 -31.57 -31.01
C ASN A 178 0.39 -32.02 -31.98
N HIS A 179 1.54 -32.48 -31.46
CA HIS A 179 2.62 -33.06 -32.27
C HIS A 179 3.09 -34.41 -31.70
N LYS A 180 2.20 -35.40 -31.62
CA LYS A 180 2.56 -36.83 -31.65
C LYS A 180 1.49 -37.63 -32.36
#